data_AF-A0A7K6V6L8-F1
#
_entry.id   AF-A0A7K6V6L8-F1
#
_cell.length_a   1.000
_cell.length_b   1.000
_cell.length_c   1.000
_cell.angle_alpha   90.00
_cell.angle_beta   90.00
_cell.angle_gamma   90.00
#
_symmetry.space_group_name_H-M   'P 1'
#
loop_
_entity.id
_entity.type
_entity.pdbx_description
1 polymer ?
#
loop_
_entity_poly.entity_id
_entity_poly.type
_entity_poly.pdbx_seq_one_letter_code
_entity_poly.pdbx_strand_id
1 'polypeptide(L)'
;KYTKFSIFYFWINSLDQKTPIHSRSENVVIPSGEENKTASLSYDYKITPLESTSSTGTYYCEVKWNDIQKTGKGVFVLATDTGYINTSYGWEILLTLTVLFTVSSIIATALLLWKRKVLCPRKNQLNIPRQKVETQLPSASPPPPPPVYD
;
A
#
# COMPACT_ATOMS: atom_id res chain seq x y z
N LYS A 1 23.11 42.76 -12.55
CA LYS A 1 22.25 42.17 -13.60
C LYS A 1 21.10 41.35 -13.02
N TYR A 2 21.30 40.62 -11.91
CA TYR A 2 20.30 39.70 -11.33
C TYR A 2 19.52 40.27 -10.14
N THR A 3 19.70 41.55 -9.83
CA THR A 3 19.05 42.20 -8.68
C THR A 3 17.57 42.47 -8.90
N LYS A 4 17.15 42.68 -10.15
CA LYS A 4 15.76 42.89 -10.54
C LYS A 4 15.25 41.68 -11.29
N PHE A 5 14.18 41.07 -10.79
CA PHE A 5 13.58 39.89 -11.41
C PHE A 5 12.09 39.80 -11.08
N SER A 6 11.37 38.98 -11.83
CA SER A 6 9.96 38.70 -11.58
C SER A 6 9.74 37.21 -11.41
N ILE A 7 8.95 36.84 -10.41
CA ILE A 7 8.53 35.48 -10.11
C ILE A 7 7.08 35.34 -10.58
N PHE A 8 6.81 34.28 -11.31
CA PHE A 8 5.50 33.91 -11.85
C PHE A 8 5.13 32.53 -11.35
N TYR A 9 3.94 32.43 -10.77
CA TYR A 9 3.32 31.18 -10.35
C TYR A 9 2.17 30.88 -11.30
N PHE A 10 2.17 29.68 -11.87
CA PHE A 10 1.11 29.21 -12.75
C PHE A 10 0.97 27.71 -12.62
N TRP A 11 -0.13 27.15 -13.09
CA TRP A 11 -0.30 25.71 -13.19
C TRP A 11 -0.75 25.32 -14.59
N ILE A 12 -0.49 24.06 -14.95
CA ILE A 12 -0.88 23.46 -16.23
C ILE A 12 -1.78 22.28 -15.91
N ASN A 13 -2.99 22.28 -16.50
CA ASN A 13 -3.95 21.19 -16.34
C ASN A 13 -3.67 20.02 -17.30
N SER A 14 -4.48 18.97 -17.24
CA SER A 14 -4.37 17.81 -18.14
C SER A 14 -4.65 18.12 -19.62
N LEU A 15 -5.20 19.30 -19.92
CA LEU A 15 -5.45 19.81 -21.27
C LEU A 15 -4.33 20.75 -21.75
N ASP A 16 -3.19 20.75 -21.07
CA ASP A 16 -2.05 21.66 -21.29
C ASP A 16 -2.39 23.15 -21.21
N GLN A 17 -3.51 23.49 -20.56
CA GLN A 17 -3.92 24.87 -20.37
C GLN A 17 -3.12 25.50 -19.23
N LYS A 18 -2.32 26.51 -19.57
CA LYS A 18 -1.57 27.31 -18.60
C LYS A 18 -2.46 28.37 -17.97
N THR A 19 -2.63 28.28 -16.65
CA THR A 19 -3.41 29.25 -15.87
C THR A 19 -2.50 30.03 -14.91
N PRO A 20 -2.41 31.37 -15.04
CA PRO A 20 -1.64 32.19 -14.12
C PRO A 20 -2.30 32.22 -12.73
N ILE A 21 -1.47 32.15 -11.68
CA ILE A 21 -1.92 32.21 -10.28
C ILE A 21 -1.55 33.56 -9.69
N HIS A 22 -0.26 33.90 -9.74
CA HIS A 22 0.27 35.11 -9.12
C HIS A 22 1.60 35.51 -9.77
N SER A 23 1.91 36.79 -9.70
CA SER A 23 3.23 37.31 -10.08
C SER A 23 3.67 38.40 -9.12
N ARG A 24 4.98 38.45 -8.88
CA ARG A 24 5.62 39.49 -8.06
C ARG A 24 6.96 39.89 -8.67
N SER A 25 7.34 41.15 -8.51
CA SER A 25 8.63 41.68 -8.92
C SER A 25 9.48 41.99 -7.71
N GLU A 26 10.74 41.58 -7.77
CA GLU A 26 11.72 41.74 -6.69
C GLU A 26 12.86 42.64 -7.14
N ASN A 27 13.37 43.40 -6.17
CA ASN A 27 14.58 44.21 -6.34
C ASN A 27 15.47 44.07 -5.11
N VAL A 28 16.54 43.30 -5.25
CA VAL A 28 17.50 42.99 -4.18
C VAL A 28 18.61 44.04 -4.16
N VAL A 29 18.81 44.65 -2.98
CA VAL A 29 19.95 45.55 -2.73
C VAL A 29 21.18 44.69 -2.41
N ILE A 30 22.28 44.92 -3.13
CA ILE A 30 23.57 44.27 -2.86
C ILE A 30 24.32 45.10 -1.81
N PRO A 31 24.68 44.54 -0.65
CA PRO A 31 25.53 45.23 0.32
C PRO A 31 26.92 45.51 -0.26
N SER A 32 27.57 46.59 0.18
CA SER A 32 28.93 46.89 -0.25
C SER A 32 29.90 45.79 0.19
N GLY A 33 30.75 45.30 -0.73
CA GLY A 33 31.69 44.20 -0.50
C GLY A 33 31.12 42.80 -0.81
N GLU A 34 29.85 42.71 -1.19
CA GLU A 34 29.18 41.47 -1.63
C GLU A 34 29.00 41.43 -3.17
N GLU A 35 29.45 42.45 -3.89
CA GLU A 35 29.41 42.46 -5.34
C GLU A 35 30.23 41.28 -5.88
N ASN A 36 29.60 40.36 -6.62
CA ASN A 36 30.16 39.11 -7.19
C ASN A 36 30.07 37.84 -6.32
N LYS A 37 29.41 37.89 -5.16
CA LYS A 37 29.06 36.68 -4.42
C LYS A 37 27.74 36.09 -4.89
N THR A 38 27.58 34.78 -4.71
CA THR A 38 26.31 34.09 -4.94
C THR A 38 25.51 34.08 -3.64
N ALA A 39 24.26 34.54 -3.71
CA ALA A 39 23.31 34.49 -2.61
C ALA A 39 22.18 33.52 -2.94
N SER A 40 21.65 32.86 -1.91
CA SER A 40 20.41 32.08 -1.98
C SER A 40 19.37 32.77 -1.12
N LEU A 41 18.25 33.15 -1.74
CA LEU A 41 17.14 33.84 -1.10
C LEU A 41 15.88 33.00 -1.30
N SER A 42 15.06 32.92 -0.26
CA SER A 42 13.78 32.20 -0.28
C SER A 42 12.64 33.18 -0.49
N TYR A 43 11.73 32.84 -1.40
CA TYR A 43 10.52 33.61 -1.70
C TYR A 43 9.31 32.70 -1.56
N ASP A 44 8.66 32.82 -0.42
CA ASP A 44 7.48 32.02 -0.12
C ASP A 44 6.23 32.66 -0.72
N TYR A 45 5.39 31.81 -1.31
CA TYR A 45 4.05 32.18 -1.76
C TYR A 45 3.08 31.06 -1.39
N LYS A 46 2.05 31.41 -0.62
CA LYS A 46 0.99 30.48 -0.25
C LYS A 46 -0.15 30.65 -1.24
N ILE A 47 -0.45 29.58 -1.98
CA ILE A 47 -1.62 29.51 -2.84
C ILE A 47 -2.84 29.30 -1.93
N THR A 48 -3.77 30.25 -1.93
CA THR A 48 -5.09 30.05 -1.32
C THR A 48 -5.85 29.03 -2.17
N PRO A 49 -6.56 28.05 -1.58
CA PRO A 49 -7.32 27.08 -2.35
C PRO A 49 -8.25 27.82 -3.33
N LEU A 50 -8.06 27.58 -4.63
CA LEU A 50 -9.03 28.03 -5.61
C LEU A 50 -10.28 27.18 -5.36
N GLU A 51 -11.44 27.82 -5.26
CA GLU A 51 -12.75 27.24 -4.90
C GLU A 51 -13.27 26.15 -5.87
N SER A 52 -12.42 25.59 -6.74
CA SER A 52 -12.82 24.65 -7.78
C SER A 52 -11.82 23.49 -7.95
N THR A 53 -12.38 22.27 -8.08
CA THR A 53 -11.69 21.04 -8.50
C THR A 53 -10.91 21.15 -9.80
N SER A 54 -11.20 22.19 -10.59
CA SER A 54 -10.47 22.50 -11.82
C SER A 54 -8.98 22.69 -11.58
N SER A 55 -8.55 23.01 -10.36
CA SER A 55 -7.17 23.35 -10.01
C SER A 55 -6.21 22.15 -9.92
N THR A 56 -6.62 20.98 -10.42
CA THR A 56 -5.77 19.79 -10.52
C THR A 56 -4.79 19.92 -11.67
N GLY A 57 -3.50 19.84 -11.37
CA GLY A 57 -2.45 19.88 -12.38
C GLY A 57 -1.07 20.09 -11.79
N THR A 58 -0.11 20.44 -12.65
CA THR A 58 1.27 20.68 -12.22
C THR A 58 1.50 22.17 -12.04
N TYR A 59 1.91 22.55 -10.84
CA TYR A 59 2.19 23.92 -10.42
C TYR A 59 3.65 24.23 -10.64
N TYR A 60 3.93 25.37 -11.27
CA TYR A 60 5.27 25.82 -11.61
C TYR A 60 5.57 27.17 -10.99
N CYS A 61 6.85 27.34 -10.64
CA CYS A 61 7.45 28.62 -10.34
C CYS A 61 8.42 28.95 -11.48
N GLU A 62 8.26 30.11 -12.07
CA GLU A 62 9.11 30.62 -13.14
C GLU A 62 9.67 31.97 -12.74
N VAL A 63 10.95 32.17 -12.96
CA VAL A 63 11.64 33.41 -12.64
C VAL A 63 12.23 33.98 -13.92
N LYS A 64 12.00 35.27 -14.14
CA LYS A 64 12.53 36.02 -15.28
C LYS A 64 13.38 37.19 -14.82
N TRP A 65 14.56 37.34 -15.39
CA TRP A 65 15.44 38.48 -15.18
C TRP A 65 16.14 38.86 -16.48
N ASN A 66 15.90 40.08 -16.98
CA ASN A 66 16.31 40.47 -18.33
C ASN A 66 15.84 39.42 -19.35
N ASP A 67 16.74 38.90 -20.18
CA ASP A 67 16.45 37.92 -21.23
C ASP A 67 16.52 36.44 -20.76
N ILE A 68 16.75 36.21 -19.46
CA ILE A 68 16.88 34.87 -18.91
C ILE A 68 15.59 34.48 -18.22
N GLN A 69 15.08 33.30 -18.57
CA GLN A 69 13.92 32.68 -17.96
C GLN A 69 14.31 31.29 -17.45
N LYS A 70 13.91 30.98 -16.23
CA LYS A 70 14.11 29.66 -15.61
C LYS A 70 12.81 29.21 -14.96
N THR A 71 12.41 27.97 -15.24
CA THR A 71 11.21 27.35 -14.69
C THR A 71 11.63 26.19 -13.81
N GLY A 72 11.05 26.10 -12.62
CA GLY A 72 11.27 24.97 -11.71
C GLY A 72 10.67 23.68 -12.27
N LYS A 73 11.02 22.54 -11.65
CA LYS A 73 10.51 21.21 -12.05
C LYS A 73 8.98 21.09 -11.94
N GLY A 74 8.39 21.91 -11.07
CA GLY A 74 6.98 21.90 -10.74
C GLY A 74 6.59 20.84 -9.71
N VAL A 75 5.36 20.92 -9.24
CA VAL A 75 4.77 20.00 -8.25
C VAL A 75 3.36 19.66 -8.72
N PHE A 76 3.06 18.37 -8.83
CA PHE A 76 1.70 17.92 -9.15
C PHE A 76 0.81 18.05 -7.91
N VAL A 77 -0.35 18.68 -8.08
CA VAL A 77 -1.36 18.85 -7.04
C VAL A 77 -2.67 18.27 -7.56
N LEU A 78 -3.21 17.31 -6.80
CA LEU A 78 -4.53 16.74 -7.02
C LEU A 78 -5.53 17.51 -6.14
N ALA A 79 -6.40 18.32 -6.76
CA ALA A 79 -7.46 19.05 -6.08
C ALA A 79 -8.75 18.23 -6.09
N THR A 80 -9.22 17.84 -4.91
CA THR A 80 -10.45 17.05 -4.72
C THR A 80 -11.44 17.83 -3.87
N ASP A 81 -12.73 17.77 -4.23
CA ASP A 81 -13.81 18.37 -3.42
C ASP A 81 -13.93 17.69 -2.06
N THR A 82 -13.76 16.37 -2.05
CA THR A 82 -13.64 15.57 -0.83
C THR A 82 -12.18 15.57 -0.44
N GLY A 83 -11.83 16.23 0.66
CA GLY A 83 -10.45 16.27 1.17
C GLY A 83 -9.82 14.88 1.28
N TYR A 84 -8.49 14.81 1.35
CA TYR A 84 -7.77 13.54 1.38
C TYR A 84 -8.24 12.64 2.53
N ILE A 85 -8.95 11.56 2.20
CA ILE A 85 -9.30 10.50 3.15
C ILE A 85 -8.12 9.53 3.19
N ASN A 86 -7.39 9.51 4.31
CA ASN A 86 -6.33 8.54 4.51
C ASN A 86 -6.95 7.12 4.50
N THR A 87 -6.67 6.34 3.46
CA THR A 87 -7.23 5.00 3.25
C THR A 87 -6.71 3.96 4.24
N SER A 88 -5.71 4.31 5.07
CA SER A 88 -5.20 3.46 6.15
C SER A 88 -6.29 2.94 7.08
N TYR A 89 -7.38 3.70 7.29
CA TYR A 89 -8.49 3.27 8.15
C TYR A 89 -9.18 1.99 7.64
N GLY A 90 -9.24 1.77 6.32
CA GLY A 90 -9.84 0.57 5.76
C GLY A 90 -9.07 -0.72 6.09
N TRP A 91 -7.74 -0.63 6.14
CA TRP A 91 -6.87 -1.77 6.47
C TRP A 91 -7.02 -2.18 7.94
N GLU A 92 -7.05 -1.19 8.84
CA GLU A 92 -7.24 -1.43 10.28
C GLU A 92 -8.60 -2.07 10.59
N ILE A 93 -9.67 -1.63 9.90
CA ILE A 93 -11.00 -2.24 10.04
C ILE A 93 -10.98 -3.71 9.59
N LEU A 94 -10.38 -4.01 8.44
CA LEU A 94 -10.31 -5.38 7.91
C LEU A 94 -9.53 -6.30 8.86
N LEU A 95 -8.42 -5.83 9.42
CA LEU A 95 -7.65 -6.57 10.42
C LEU A 95 -8.49 -6.83 11.67
N THR A 96 -9.15 -5.79 12.20
CA THR A 96 -9.97 -5.87 13.42
C THR A 96 -11.12 -6.87 13.24
N LEU A 97 -11.84 -6.80 12.12
CA LEU A 97 -12.92 -7.74 11.81
C LEU A 97 -12.41 -9.17 11.67
N THR A 98 -11.26 -9.36 11.01
CA THR A 98 -10.65 -10.69 10.86
C THR A 98 -10.29 -11.31 12.20
N VAL A 99 -9.67 -10.53 13.10
CA VAL A 99 -9.35 -10.98 14.47
C VAL A 99 -10.62 -11.31 15.25
N LEU A 100 -11.65 -10.46 15.15
CA LEU A 100 -12.92 -10.69 15.85
C LEU A 100 -13.61 -11.98 15.37
N PHE A 101 -13.67 -12.20 14.06
CA PHE A 101 -14.29 -13.40 13.49
C PHE A 101 -13.51 -14.67 13.80
N THR A 102 -12.19 -14.63 13.76
CA THR A 102 -11.34 -15.79 14.08
C THR A 102 -11.47 -16.20 15.55
N VAL A 103 -11.39 -15.24 16.48
CA VAL A 103 -11.60 -15.50 17.91
C VAL A 103 -13.01 -16.04 18.17
N SER A 104 -14.03 -15.43 17.58
CA SER A 104 -15.43 -15.88 17.73
C SER A 104 -15.63 -17.30 17.21
N SER A 105 -15.01 -17.65 16.08
CA SER A 105 -15.07 -19.01 15.49
C SER A 105 -14.42 -20.06 16.40
N ILE A 106 -13.26 -19.75 16.99
CA ILE A 106 -12.57 -20.64 17.93
C ILE A 106 -13.42 -20.87 19.17
N ILE A 107 -13.96 -19.79 19.76
CA ILE A 107 -14.80 -19.86 20.96
C ILE A 107 -16.06 -20.69 20.66
N ALA A 108 -16.76 -20.41 19.55
CA ALA A 108 -17.95 -21.16 19.15
C ALA A 108 -17.65 -22.64 18.97
N THR A 109 -16.53 -22.98 18.29
CA THR A 109 -16.11 -24.37 18.08
C THR A 109 -15.78 -25.07 19.39
N ALA A 110 -15.06 -24.40 20.31
CA ALA A 110 -14.75 -24.94 21.62
C ALA A 110 -16.01 -25.21 22.46
N LEU A 111 -16.97 -24.27 22.46
CA LEU A 111 -18.25 -24.43 23.15
C LEU A 111 -19.09 -25.57 22.58
N LEU A 112 -19.11 -25.73 21.25
CA LEU A 112 -19.81 -26.84 20.58
C LEU A 112 -19.20 -28.19 20.95
N LEU A 113 -17.87 -28.31 20.95
CA LEU A 113 -17.17 -29.54 21.37
C LEU A 113 -17.36 -29.85 22.85
N TRP A 114 -17.33 -28.83 23.71
CA TRP A 114 -17.61 -28.97 25.13
C TRP A 114 -19.04 -29.47 25.36
N LYS A 115 -20.04 -28.81 24.76
CA LYS A 115 -21.45 -29.23 24.82
C LYS A 115 -21.63 -30.65 24.30
N ARG A 116 -21.00 -31.02 23.19
CA ARG A 116 -21.03 -32.40 22.67
C ARG A 116 -20.48 -33.41 23.67
N LYS A 117 -19.38 -33.09 24.36
CA LYS A 117 -18.77 -33.96 25.37
C LYS A 117 -19.64 -34.10 26.63
N VAL A 118 -20.34 -33.04 27.03
CA VAL A 118 -21.19 -33.01 28.24
C VAL A 118 -22.57 -33.62 27.99
N LEU A 119 -23.23 -33.34 26.85
CA LEU A 119 -24.53 -33.94 26.51
C LEU A 119 -24.42 -35.40 26.03
N CYS A 120 -23.29 -35.75 25.39
CA CYS A 120 -23.03 -37.11 24.93
C CYS A 120 -21.59 -37.49 25.30
N PRO A 121 -21.34 -38.06 26.49
CA PRO A 121 -20.07 -38.70 26.82
C PRO A 121 -19.92 -39.96 25.93
N ARG A 122 -19.46 -39.70 24.70
CA ARG A 122 -19.13 -40.56 23.56
C ARG A 122 -19.50 -42.06 23.68
N LYS A 123 -20.31 -42.54 22.73
CA LYS A 123 -20.15 -43.90 22.16
C LYS A 123 -18.77 -44.01 21.53
N ASN A 124 -17.85 -44.29 22.43
CA ASN A 124 -16.46 -44.69 22.38
C ASN A 124 -15.99 -45.76 21.40
N GLN A 125 -16.86 -46.39 20.61
CA GLN A 125 -16.50 -47.64 19.97
C GLN A 125 -16.07 -47.42 18.53
N LEU A 126 -14.76 -47.23 18.41
CA LEU A 126 -14.02 -47.54 17.19
C LEU A 126 -14.06 -49.08 17.02
N ASN A 127 -15.22 -49.61 16.63
CA ASN A 127 -15.37 -51.01 16.23
C ASN A 127 -14.84 -51.12 14.80
N ILE A 128 -13.53 -51.26 14.67
CA ILE A 128 -12.95 -51.96 13.53
C ILE A 128 -13.30 -53.44 13.78
N PRO A 129 -14.15 -54.10 12.97
CA PRO A 129 -14.20 -55.55 13.00
C PRO A 129 -12.86 -56.00 12.44
N ARG A 130 -11.97 -56.47 13.32
CA ARG A 130 -10.79 -57.23 12.93
C ARG A 130 -11.35 -58.52 12.33
N GLN A 131 -11.54 -58.55 11.02
CA GLN A 131 -11.92 -59.75 10.30
C GLN A 131 -10.76 -60.74 10.50
N LYS A 132 -10.90 -61.62 11.48
CA LYS A 132 -10.04 -62.80 11.63
C LYS A 132 -10.43 -63.75 10.50
N VAL A 133 -9.97 -63.47 9.29
CA VAL A 133 -9.89 -64.48 8.25
C VAL A 133 -8.70 -65.34 8.64
N GLU A 134 -9.00 -66.45 9.31
CA GLU A 134 -8.09 -67.57 9.43
C GLU A 134 -7.90 -68.12 8.01
N THR A 135 -6.92 -67.59 7.28
CA THR A 135 -6.50 -68.15 6.00
C THR A 135 -5.91 -69.52 6.28
N GLN A 136 -6.68 -70.59 6.06
CA GLN A 136 -6.14 -71.94 5.95
C GLN A 136 -4.99 -71.91 4.93
N LEU A 137 -3.79 -72.26 5.37
CA LEU A 137 -2.69 -72.55 4.46
C LEU A 137 -3.04 -73.82 3.67
N PRO A 138 -2.84 -73.85 2.34
CA PRO A 138 -2.88 -75.10 1.59
C PRO A 138 -1.78 -76.03 2.12
N SER A 139 -2.15 -77.29 2.35
CA SER A 139 -1.24 -78.38 2.73
C SER A 139 -0.07 -78.46 1.74
N ALA A 140 1.14 -78.21 2.21
CA ALA A 140 2.35 -78.34 1.39
C ALA A 140 2.67 -79.81 1.13
N SER A 141 2.66 -80.22 -0.13
CA SER A 141 3.24 -81.50 -0.57
C SER A 141 4.77 -81.45 -0.42
N PRO A 142 5.43 -82.54 0.03
CA PRO A 142 6.88 -82.55 0.18
C PRO A 142 7.59 -82.44 -1.17
N PRO A 143 8.76 -81.79 -1.24
CA PRO A 143 9.53 -81.67 -2.48
C PRO A 143 10.08 -83.05 -2.92
N PRO A 144 10.18 -83.30 -4.24
CA PRO A 144 10.73 -84.55 -4.76
C PRO A 144 12.23 -84.69 -4.42
N PRO A 145 12.72 -85.93 -4.21
CA PRO A 145 14.12 -86.17 -3.88
C PRO A 145 15.06 -85.78 -5.04
N PRO A 146 16.28 -85.32 -4.73
CA PRO A 146 17.24 -84.90 -5.74
C PRO A 146 17.74 -86.09 -6.58
N PRO A 147 18.04 -85.89 -7.87
CA PRO A 147 18.51 -86.95 -8.75
C PRO A 147 19.93 -87.39 -8.37
N VAL A 148 20.12 -88.70 -8.25
CA VAL A 148 21.42 -89.36 -8.11
C VAL A 148 21.76 -89.97 -9.45
N TYR A 149 22.87 -89.53 -10.07
CA TYR A 149 23.55 -90.29 -11.12
C TYR A 149 25.07 -90.05 -11.06
N ASP A 150 25.78 -91.15 -11.34
CA ASP A 150 27.21 -91.44 -11.23
C ASP A 150 28.13 -90.68 -12.21
#